data_AF-A0A939CUP6-F1
#
_entry.id   AF-A0A939CUP6-F1
#
_cell.length_a   1.000
_cell.length_b   1.000
_cell.length_c   1.000
_cell.angle_alpha   90.00
_cell.angle_beta   90.00
_cell.angle_gamma   90.00
#
_symmetry.space_group_name_H-M   'P 1'
#
loop_
_entity.id
_entity.type
_entity.pdbx_description
1 polymer ?
#
loop_
_entity_poly.entity_id
_entity_poly.type
_entity_poly.pdbx_seq_one_letter_code
_entity_poly.pdbx_strand_id
1 'polypeptide(L)'
;MDDSKALFDYWHDRVRLKNSELIADPGHVKTQDLRHDCTNYDELWRSPEVQRLEEPERSRVIAIIKYECTAKVLQNRAGRLRDRANELEAVYHEQDQQKSKLLGLLKALQEKLFGKDKEIKRLEARVASLEAENEALRSEAENSKAEAEMVTELEQLKKKYNAVEKRRQELAKNNQSLGGRVAHTKRYKQQRDEAIALVEQQKQQIATLFQESQRLRQENERLYQKLK
;
A
#
# COMPACT_ATOMS: atom_id res chain seq x y z
N MET A 1 41.70 -57.98 72.85
CA MET A 1 42.26 -56.78 72.20
C MET A 1 41.37 -56.48 71.01
N ASP A 2 40.33 -55.70 71.24
CA ASP A 2 39.15 -55.58 70.37
C ASP A 2 39.13 -54.21 69.65
N ASP A 3 40.24 -53.83 69.02
CA ASP A 3 40.21 -52.60 68.22
C ASP A 3 39.65 -52.91 66.83
N SER A 4 38.32 -52.96 66.74
CA SER A 4 37.60 -53.20 65.49
C SER A 4 38.03 -52.23 64.40
N LYS A 5 38.36 -50.98 64.77
CA LYS A 5 38.83 -49.96 63.83
C LYS A 5 40.15 -50.35 63.18
N ALA A 6 41.13 -50.79 63.97
CA ALA A 6 42.41 -51.25 63.44
C ALA A 6 42.26 -52.43 62.47
N LEU A 7 41.28 -53.32 62.70
CA LEU A 7 40.98 -54.42 61.79
C LEU A 7 40.34 -53.93 60.47
N PHE A 8 39.43 -52.94 60.53
CA PHE A 8 38.88 -52.30 59.33
C PHE A 8 39.97 -51.58 58.52
N ASP A 9 40.79 -50.77 59.19
CA ASP A 9 41.89 -50.01 58.56
C ASP A 9 42.90 -50.97 57.90
N TYR A 10 43.24 -52.08 58.58
CA TYR A 10 44.14 -53.11 58.04
C TYR A 10 43.65 -53.70 56.71
N TRP A 11 42.36 -54.03 56.60
CA TRP A 11 41.80 -54.57 55.37
C TRP A 11 41.55 -53.49 54.32
N HIS A 12 41.16 -52.29 54.73
CA HIS A 12 40.95 -51.14 53.84
C HIS A 12 42.17 -50.85 52.97
N ASP A 13 43.37 -50.84 53.57
CA ASP A 13 44.64 -50.59 52.90
C ASP A 13 45.03 -51.71 51.92
N ARG A 14 44.56 -52.93 52.16
CA ARG A 14 44.82 -54.10 51.32
C ARG A 14 43.84 -54.25 50.15
N VAL A 15 42.70 -53.55 50.17
CA VAL A 15 41.77 -53.52 49.02
C VAL A 15 42.39 -52.73 47.87
N ARG A 16 42.57 -53.42 46.74
CA ARG A 16 43.06 -52.83 45.48
C ARG A 16 41.95 -52.82 44.45
N LEU A 17 41.75 -51.68 43.82
CA LEU A 17 40.84 -51.54 42.69
C LEU A 17 41.51 -52.06 41.43
N LYS A 18 40.75 -52.76 40.59
CA LYS A 18 41.12 -53.22 39.26
C LYS A 18 39.97 -52.97 38.29
N ASN A 19 40.19 -53.21 37.00
CA ASN A 19 39.16 -53.07 35.95
C ASN A 19 38.49 -51.68 35.94
N SER A 20 39.28 -50.63 35.65
CA SER A 20 38.81 -49.24 35.64
C SER A 20 37.69 -48.96 34.64
N GLU A 21 37.60 -49.75 33.56
CA GLU A 21 36.58 -49.62 32.53
C GLU A 21 35.20 -49.99 33.09
N LEU A 22 35.08 -51.15 33.73
CA LEU A 22 33.82 -51.58 34.34
C LEU A 22 33.40 -50.67 35.51
N ILE A 23 34.35 -50.14 36.27
CA ILE A 23 34.06 -49.13 37.31
C ILE A 23 33.50 -47.85 36.68
N ALA A 24 33.99 -47.43 35.51
CA ALA A 24 33.57 -46.20 34.82
C ALA A 24 32.32 -46.37 33.94
N ASP A 25 31.87 -47.61 33.71
CA ASP A 25 30.72 -47.90 32.84
C ASP A 25 29.48 -47.10 33.31
N PRO A 26 28.81 -46.33 32.45
CA PRO A 26 27.59 -45.59 32.80
C PRO A 26 26.37 -46.48 33.05
N GLY A 27 26.40 -47.73 32.57
CA GLY A 27 25.29 -48.69 32.68
C GLY A 27 25.06 -49.21 34.10
N HIS A 28 23.99 -49.96 34.29
CA HIS A 28 23.79 -50.65 35.56
C HIS A 28 24.72 -51.87 35.65
N VAL A 29 25.53 -51.93 36.72
CA VAL A 29 26.38 -53.08 37.03
C VAL A 29 26.00 -53.58 38.43
N LYS A 30 25.86 -54.90 38.59
CA LYS A 30 25.51 -55.46 39.90
C LYS A 30 26.66 -55.29 40.88
N THR A 31 26.33 -55.02 42.13
CA THR A 31 27.31 -54.83 43.23
C THR A 31 28.19 -56.07 43.45
N GLN A 32 27.66 -57.26 43.18
CA GLN A 32 28.44 -58.50 43.25
C GLN A 32 29.56 -58.48 42.22
N ASP A 33 29.22 -58.26 40.96
CA ASP A 33 30.17 -58.25 39.83
C ASP A 33 31.24 -57.17 40.08
N LEU A 34 30.83 -55.97 40.52
CA LEU A 34 31.76 -54.90 40.92
C LEU A 34 32.73 -55.33 42.02
N ARG A 35 32.28 -56.05 43.03
CA ARG A 35 33.17 -56.52 44.11
C ARG A 35 34.18 -57.54 43.60
N HIS A 36 33.75 -58.54 42.84
CA HIS A 36 34.61 -59.64 42.38
C HIS A 36 35.55 -59.22 41.25
N ASP A 37 35.02 -58.49 40.27
CA ASP A 37 35.72 -58.17 39.03
C ASP A 37 36.52 -56.86 39.13
N CYS A 38 36.13 -55.95 40.03
CA CYS A 38 36.80 -54.66 40.19
C CYS A 38 37.60 -54.52 41.49
N THR A 39 37.69 -55.57 42.32
CA THR A 39 38.66 -55.62 43.43
C THR A 39 39.44 -56.92 43.50
N ASN A 40 40.43 -56.98 44.39
CA ASN A 40 41.09 -58.22 44.81
C ASN A 40 40.30 -59.03 45.86
N TYR A 41 38.97 -58.86 45.98
CA TYR A 41 38.13 -59.57 46.95
C TYR A 41 38.42 -61.07 47.01
N ASP A 42 38.42 -61.75 45.85
CA ASP A 42 38.64 -63.20 45.77
C ASP A 42 40.03 -63.65 46.20
N GLU A 43 41.03 -62.78 46.09
CA GLU A 43 42.39 -63.04 46.56
C GLU A 43 42.49 -62.84 48.08
N LEU A 44 41.82 -61.81 48.60
CA LEU A 44 41.87 -61.45 50.02
C LEU A 44 41.21 -62.50 50.92
N TRP A 45 39.99 -62.94 50.59
CA TRP A 45 39.29 -63.92 51.45
C TRP A 45 39.89 -65.33 51.36
N ARG A 46 40.54 -65.66 50.24
CA ARG A 46 41.29 -66.92 50.06
C ARG A 46 42.72 -66.86 50.60
N SER A 47 43.14 -65.71 51.13
CA SER A 47 44.51 -65.54 51.60
C SER A 47 44.83 -66.48 52.78
N PRO A 48 46.08 -66.95 52.90
CA PRO A 48 46.48 -67.83 54.00
C PRO A 48 46.25 -67.20 55.38
N GLU A 49 46.35 -65.87 55.49
CA GLU A 49 46.08 -65.13 56.73
C GLU A 49 44.63 -65.29 57.20
N VAL A 50 43.66 -65.30 56.27
CA VAL A 50 42.23 -65.46 56.58
C VAL A 50 41.87 -66.93 56.77
N GLN A 51 42.44 -67.83 55.97
CA GLN A 51 42.11 -69.26 56.02
C GLN A 51 42.62 -69.96 57.28
N ARG A 52 43.69 -69.43 57.91
CA ARG A 52 44.22 -69.93 59.20
C ARG A 52 43.39 -69.52 60.42
N LEU A 53 42.43 -68.61 60.26
CA LEU A 53 41.55 -68.21 61.35
C LEU A 53 40.49 -69.30 61.62
N GLU A 54 40.19 -69.50 62.89
CA GLU A 54 39.11 -70.37 63.35
C GLU A 54 37.74 -69.70 63.13
N GLU A 55 36.68 -70.51 63.05
CA GLU A 55 35.32 -69.96 63.13
C GLU A 55 35.02 -69.60 64.60
N PRO A 56 34.45 -68.42 64.92
CA PRO A 56 33.72 -67.47 64.05
C PRO A 56 34.52 -66.26 63.55
N GLU A 57 35.79 -66.13 63.92
CA GLU A 57 36.62 -64.96 63.58
C GLU A 57 36.86 -64.84 62.07
N ARG A 58 37.03 -65.98 61.40
CA ARG A 58 37.14 -66.04 59.94
C ARG A 58 35.93 -65.43 59.25
N SER A 59 34.72 -65.80 59.67
CA SER A 59 33.47 -65.24 59.15
C SER A 59 33.38 -63.71 59.36
N ARG A 60 33.82 -63.21 60.53
CA ARG A 60 33.89 -61.76 60.81
C ARG A 60 34.85 -61.04 59.85
N VAL A 61 36.05 -61.58 59.65
CA VAL A 61 37.06 -60.99 58.75
C VAL A 61 36.58 -61.01 57.29
N ILE A 62 35.96 -62.09 56.81
CA ILE A 62 35.39 -62.15 55.46
C ILE A 62 34.29 -61.09 55.27
N ALA A 63 33.46 -60.87 56.28
CA ALA A 63 32.44 -59.81 56.23
C ALA A 63 33.06 -58.41 56.11
N ILE A 64 34.14 -58.14 56.84
CA ILE A 64 34.90 -56.88 56.75
C ILE A 64 35.51 -56.72 55.35
N ILE A 65 36.20 -57.73 54.83
CA ILE A 65 36.78 -57.72 53.48
C ILE A 65 35.70 -57.46 52.43
N LYS A 66 34.54 -58.13 52.55
CA LYS A 66 33.39 -57.94 51.65
C LYS A 66 32.89 -56.50 51.68
N TYR A 67 32.75 -55.93 52.88
CA TYR A 67 32.33 -54.54 53.06
C TYR A 67 33.32 -53.57 52.43
N GLU A 68 34.61 -53.64 52.78
CA GLU A 68 35.64 -52.73 52.28
C GLU A 68 35.78 -52.79 50.76
N CYS A 69 35.80 -53.99 50.17
CA CYS A 69 35.85 -54.14 48.72
C CYS A 69 34.63 -53.52 48.03
N THR A 70 33.44 -53.72 48.60
CA THR A 70 32.20 -53.16 48.05
C THR A 70 32.18 -51.64 48.18
N ALA A 71 32.49 -51.11 49.37
CA ALA A 71 32.47 -49.70 49.66
C ALA A 71 33.46 -48.93 48.76
N LYS A 72 34.71 -49.42 48.64
CA LYS A 72 35.77 -48.76 47.86
C LYS A 72 35.43 -48.67 46.37
N VAL A 73 34.89 -49.74 45.77
CA VAL A 73 34.46 -49.72 44.35
C VAL A 73 33.27 -48.80 44.16
N LEU A 74 32.26 -48.88 45.03
CA LEU A 74 31.07 -48.05 44.89
C LEU A 74 31.37 -46.57 45.07
N GLN A 75 32.25 -46.22 46.02
CA GLN A 75 32.72 -44.84 46.20
C GLN A 75 33.47 -44.33 44.96
N ASN A 76 34.38 -45.13 44.40
CA ASN A 76 35.11 -44.74 43.19
C ASN A 76 34.17 -44.56 42.00
N ARG A 77 33.25 -45.52 41.80
CA ARG A 77 32.22 -45.48 40.74
C ARG A 77 31.31 -44.27 40.88
N ALA A 78 30.82 -43.99 42.09
CA ALA A 78 29.97 -42.83 42.35
C ALA A 78 30.71 -41.50 42.05
N GLY A 79 32.00 -41.42 42.38
CA GLY A 79 32.86 -40.29 42.00
C GLY A 79 32.90 -40.10 40.49
N ARG A 80 33.28 -41.15 39.74
CA ARG A 80 33.36 -41.10 38.27
C ARG A 80 32.04 -40.74 37.60
N LEU A 81 30.93 -41.30 38.07
CA LEU A 81 29.60 -40.99 37.52
C LEU A 81 29.20 -39.54 37.80
N ARG A 82 29.58 -38.99 38.96
CA ARG A 82 29.35 -37.59 39.29
C ARG A 82 30.19 -36.66 38.41
N ASP A 83 31.47 -36.97 38.23
CA ASP A 83 32.35 -36.18 37.36
C ASP A 83 31.82 -36.15 35.92
N ARG A 84 31.41 -37.31 35.40
CA ARG A 84 30.78 -37.41 34.09
C ARG A 84 29.46 -36.65 34.00
N ALA A 85 28.63 -36.68 35.05
CA ALA A 85 27.39 -35.90 35.07
C ALA A 85 27.69 -34.39 34.99
N ASN A 86 28.68 -33.90 35.75
CA ASN A 86 29.11 -32.51 35.71
C ASN A 86 29.65 -32.11 34.33
N GLU A 87 30.44 -32.97 33.68
CA GLU A 87 30.94 -32.76 32.32
C GLU A 87 29.79 -32.65 31.31
N LEU A 88 28.79 -33.54 31.40
CA LEU A 88 27.62 -33.51 30.53
C LEU A 88 26.75 -32.26 30.76
N GLU A 89 26.57 -31.82 32.00
CA GLU A 89 25.88 -30.58 32.34
C GLU A 89 26.62 -29.35 31.77
N ALA A 90 27.94 -29.31 31.90
CA ALA A 90 28.74 -28.23 31.34
C ALA A 90 28.61 -28.15 29.81
N VAL A 91 28.70 -29.30 29.12
CA VAL A 91 28.52 -29.38 27.66
C VAL A 91 27.10 -28.96 27.27
N TYR A 92 26.08 -29.40 28.01
CA TYR A 92 24.71 -29.01 27.76
C TYR A 92 24.51 -27.49 27.89
N HIS A 93 25.05 -26.87 28.95
CA HIS A 93 24.98 -25.42 29.13
C HIS A 93 25.73 -24.65 28.02
N GLU A 94 26.88 -25.14 27.57
CA GLU A 94 27.59 -24.54 26.45
C GLU A 94 26.77 -24.61 25.16
N GLN A 95 26.17 -25.77 24.86
CA GLN A 95 25.31 -25.94 23.69
C GLN A 95 24.08 -25.01 23.74
N ASP A 96 23.46 -24.85 24.92
CA ASP A 96 22.30 -23.97 25.08
C ASP A 96 22.67 -22.48 24.87
N GLN A 97 23.84 -22.07 25.34
CA GLN A 97 24.38 -20.74 25.06
C GLN A 97 24.65 -20.53 23.57
N GLN A 98 25.23 -21.52 22.89
CA GLN A 98 25.47 -21.45 21.45
C GLN A 98 24.16 -21.37 20.67
N LYS A 99 23.16 -22.19 21.03
CA LYS A 99 21.82 -22.16 20.43
C LYS A 99 21.17 -20.78 20.60
N SER A 100 21.27 -20.19 21.79
CA SER A 100 20.76 -18.84 22.06
C SER A 100 21.43 -17.78 21.19
N LYS A 101 22.76 -17.85 21.03
CA LYS A 101 23.52 -16.95 20.14
C LYS A 101 23.07 -17.09 18.68
N LEU A 102 22.92 -18.33 18.19
CA LEU A 102 22.48 -18.60 16.83
C LEU A 102 21.06 -18.09 16.57
N LEU A 103 20.14 -18.25 17.53
CA LEU A 103 18.78 -17.69 17.44
C LEU A 103 18.80 -16.16 17.35
N GLY A 104 19.66 -15.50 18.12
CA GLY A 104 19.86 -14.05 18.02
C GLY A 104 20.33 -13.61 16.63
N LEU A 105 21.31 -14.33 16.05
CA LEU A 105 21.80 -14.07 14.69
C LEU A 105 20.72 -14.30 13.63
N LEU A 106 19.95 -15.38 13.74
CA LEU A 106 18.83 -15.67 12.84
C LEU A 106 17.81 -14.54 12.85
N LYS A 107 17.45 -14.03 14.02
CA LYS A 107 16.51 -12.90 14.14
C LYS A 107 17.06 -11.64 13.50
N ALA A 108 18.33 -11.31 13.74
CA ALA A 108 18.98 -10.16 13.11
C ALA A 108 19.04 -10.27 11.58
N LEU A 109 19.28 -11.47 11.04
CA LEU A 109 19.25 -11.71 9.60
C LEU A 109 17.84 -11.60 9.03
N GLN A 110 16.83 -12.14 9.71
CA GLN A 110 15.43 -12.00 9.31
C GLN A 110 15.00 -10.53 9.28
N GLU A 111 15.37 -9.74 10.28
CA GLU A 111 15.10 -8.29 10.31
C GLU A 111 15.79 -7.57 9.14
N LYS A 112 17.04 -7.91 8.82
CA LYS A 112 17.75 -7.30 7.68
C LYS A 112 17.19 -7.69 6.32
N LEU A 113 16.79 -8.94 6.15
CA LEU A 113 16.25 -9.46 4.88
C LEU A 113 14.83 -8.96 4.66
N PHE A 114 13.93 -9.17 5.62
CA PHE A 114 12.50 -8.89 5.45
C PHE A 114 12.05 -7.53 5.98
N GLY A 115 12.84 -6.89 6.84
CA GLY A 115 12.55 -5.51 7.28
C GLY A 115 12.63 -4.53 6.12
N LYS A 116 13.64 -4.71 5.25
CA LYS A 116 13.79 -3.92 4.03
C LYS A 116 12.65 -4.16 3.04
N ASP A 117 12.16 -5.39 2.89
CA ASP A 117 11.01 -5.67 2.01
C ASP A 117 9.75 -4.91 2.42
N LYS A 118 9.49 -4.76 3.73
CA LYS A 118 8.37 -3.96 4.22
C LYS A 118 8.55 -2.48 3.89
N GLU A 119 9.77 -1.96 4.05
CA GLU A 119 10.09 -0.58 3.73
C GLU A 119 10.02 -0.31 2.22
N ILE A 120 10.53 -1.22 1.39
CA ILE A 120 10.42 -1.18 -0.07
C ILE A 120 8.95 -1.12 -0.49
N LYS A 121 8.09 -2.04 -0.01
CA LYS A 121 6.66 -2.04 -0.34
C LYS A 121 5.95 -0.75 0.07
N ARG A 122 6.33 -0.17 1.22
CA ARG A 122 5.78 1.11 1.69
C ARG A 122 6.22 2.27 0.79
N LEU A 123 7.48 2.28 0.36
CA LEU A 123 8.00 3.29 -0.56
C LEU A 123 7.38 3.15 -1.95
N GLU A 124 7.24 1.93 -2.48
CA GLU A 124 6.56 1.64 -3.75
C GLU A 124 5.12 2.16 -3.74
N ALA A 125 4.35 1.89 -2.68
CA ALA A 125 2.98 2.41 -2.55
C ALA A 125 2.94 3.95 -2.51
N ARG A 126 3.92 4.58 -1.86
CA ARG A 126 4.03 6.05 -1.81
C ARG A 126 4.40 6.64 -3.17
N VAL A 127 5.30 6.00 -3.92
CA VAL A 127 5.64 6.40 -5.29
C VAL A 127 4.41 6.31 -6.18
N ALA A 128 3.69 5.19 -6.16
CA ALA A 128 2.47 5.02 -6.97
C ALA A 128 1.39 6.08 -6.64
N SER A 129 1.22 6.43 -5.35
CA SER A 129 0.30 7.49 -4.94
C SER A 129 0.72 8.87 -5.47
N LEU A 130 2.01 9.19 -5.42
CA LEU A 130 2.54 10.47 -5.91
C LEU A 130 2.52 10.56 -7.43
N GLU A 131 2.69 9.45 -8.13
CA GLU A 131 2.52 9.37 -9.58
C GLU A 131 1.07 9.64 -9.99
N ALA A 132 0.10 9.03 -9.28
CA ALA A 132 -1.32 9.30 -9.51
C ALA A 132 -1.70 10.76 -9.24
N GLU A 133 -1.18 11.35 -8.15
CA GLU A 133 -1.42 12.77 -7.82
C GLU A 133 -0.79 13.71 -8.86
N ASN A 134 0.45 13.44 -9.30
CA ASN A 134 1.07 14.22 -10.37
C ASN A 134 0.29 14.14 -11.69
N GLU A 135 -0.22 12.97 -12.05
CA GLU A 135 -1.01 12.82 -13.27
C GLU A 135 -2.35 13.56 -13.17
N ALA A 136 -3.00 13.51 -12.00
CA ALA A 136 -4.21 14.29 -11.73
C ALA A 136 -3.94 15.79 -11.88
N LEU A 137 -2.88 16.30 -11.25
CA LEU A 137 -2.48 17.72 -11.35
C LEU A 137 -2.12 18.14 -12.78
N ARG A 138 -1.49 17.26 -13.57
CA ARG A 138 -1.24 17.51 -15.00
C ARG A 138 -2.54 17.64 -15.77
N SER A 139 -3.49 16.74 -15.54
CA SER A 139 -4.80 16.80 -16.18
C SER A 139 -5.60 18.05 -15.79
N GLU A 140 -5.53 18.46 -14.53
CA GLU A 140 -6.14 19.71 -14.05
C GLU A 140 -5.49 20.94 -14.68
N ALA A 141 -4.16 20.94 -14.84
CA ALA A 141 -3.44 22.02 -15.50
C ALA A 141 -3.78 22.10 -17.00
N GLU A 142 -3.93 20.97 -17.69
CA GLU A 142 -4.37 20.93 -19.09
C GLU A 142 -5.82 21.41 -19.24
N ASN A 143 -6.72 20.96 -18.38
CA ASN A 143 -8.11 21.43 -18.36
C ASN A 143 -8.19 22.93 -18.09
N SER A 144 -7.42 23.44 -17.12
CA SER A 144 -7.37 24.88 -16.82
C SER A 144 -6.89 25.71 -18.01
N LYS A 145 -5.92 25.19 -18.78
CA LYS A 145 -5.48 25.84 -20.03
C LYS A 145 -6.58 25.84 -21.09
N ALA A 146 -7.26 24.70 -21.29
CA ALA A 146 -8.36 24.60 -22.24
C ALA A 146 -9.54 25.52 -21.87
N GLU A 147 -9.87 25.62 -20.57
CA GLU A 147 -10.88 26.56 -20.08
C GLU A 147 -10.49 28.01 -20.34
N ALA A 148 -9.23 28.37 -20.10
CA ALA A 148 -8.72 29.71 -20.39
C ALA A 148 -8.85 30.04 -21.89
N GLU A 149 -8.50 29.11 -22.78
CA GLU A 149 -8.68 29.26 -24.23
C GLU A 149 -10.16 29.45 -24.60
N MET A 150 -11.06 28.63 -24.06
CA MET A 150 -12.51 28.76 -24.28
C MET A 150 -13.07 30.11 -23.84
N VAL A 151 -12.60 30.65 -22.70
CA VAL A 151 -12.99 31.99 -22.24
C VAL A 151 -12.57 33.05 -23.26
N THR A 152 -11.35 32.96 -23.80
CA THR A 152 -10.89 33.91 -24.83
C THR A 152 -11.72 33.81 -26.12
N GLU A 153 -12.06 32.59 -26.55
CA GLU A 153 -12.92 32.39 -27.73
C GLU A 153 -14.33 32.95 -27.52
N LEU A 154 -14.92 32.73 -26.35
CA LEU A 154 -16.22 33.29 -25.98
C LEU A 154 -16.21 34.82 -25.96
N GLU A 155 -15.15 35.44 -25.45
CA GLU A 155 -15.00 36.90 -25.51
C GLU A 155 -14.91 37.42 -26.95
N GLN A 156 -14.15 36.74 -27.81
CA GLN A 156 -14.08 37.08 -29.23
C GLN A 156 -15.43 36.92 -29.92
N LEU A 157 -16.16 35.84 -29.63
CA LEU A 157 -17.49 35.58 -30.19
C LEU A 157 -18.50 36.64 -29.72
N LYS A 158 -18.46 37.03 -28.45
CA LYS A 158 -19.26 38.12 -27.89
C LYS A 158 -18.98 39.46 -28.58
N LYS A 159 -17.71 39.78 -28.84
CA LYS A 159 -17.34 40.98 -29.62
C LYS A 159 -17.92 40.93 -31.04
N LYS A 160 -17.80 39.79 -31.73
CA LYS A 160 -18.38 39.58 -33.07
C LYS A 160 -19.90 39.72 -33.06
N TYR A 161 -20.58 39.11 -32.08
CA TYR A 161 -22.03 39.20 -31.92
C TYR A 161 -22.49 40.66 -31.74
N ASN A 162 -21.85 41.40 -30.83
CA ASN A 162 -22.18 42.81 -30.60
C ASN A 162 -21.97 43.67 -31.86
N ALA A 163 -20.95 43.37 -32.67
CA ALA A 163 -20.72 44.07 -33.94
C ALA A 163 -21.84 43.78 -34.96
N VAL A 164 -22.29 42.52 -35.05
CA VAL A 164 -23.43 42.13 -35.91
C VAL A 164 -24.71 42.80 -35.43
N GLU A 165 -24.95 42.86 -34.12
CA GLU A 165 -26.13 43.52 -33.54
C GLU A 165 -26.16 45.02 -33.87
N LYS A 166 -25.03 45.72 -33.71
CA LYS A 166 -24.90 47.13 -34.14
C LYS A 166 -25.20 47.29 -35.63
N ARG A 167 -24.61 46.44 -36.48
CA ARG A 167 -24.86 46.47 -37.93
C ARG A 167 -26.32 46.22 -38.26
N ARG A 168 -27.00 45.32 -37.55
CA ARG A 168 -28.44 45.06 -37.70
C ARG A 168 -29.27 46.29 -37.33
N GLN A 169 -28.94 46.99 -36.25
CA GLN A 169 -29.61 48.23 -35.85
C GLN A 169 -29.43 49.35 -36.89
N GLU A 170 -28.21 49.50 -37.44
CA GLU A 170 -27.94 50.45 -38.51
C GLU A 170 -28.73 50.13 -39.79
N LEU A 171 -28.75 48.87 -40.21
CA LEU A 171 -29.54 48.42 -41.36
C LEU A 171 -31.05 48.65 -41.13
N ALA A 172 -31.56 48.43 -39.93
CA ALA A 172 -32.95 48.72 -39.59
C ALA A 172 -33.27 50.22 -39.74
N LYS A 173 -32.40 51.11 -39.23
CA LYS A 173 -32.55 52.57 -39.40
C LYS A 173 -32.50 52.99 -40.87
N ASN A 174 -31.54 52.45 -41.63
CA ASN A 174 -31.42 52.72 -43.06
C ASN A 174 -32.65 52.24 -43.84
N ASN A 175 -33.16 51.04 -43.55
CA ASN A 175 -34.38 50.52 -44.18
C ASN A 175 -35.60 51.38 -43.83
N GLN A 176 -35.72 51.87 -42.59
CA GLN A 176 -36.80 52.79 -42.22
C GLN A 176 -36.71 54.12 -42.99
N SER A 177 -35.50 54.67 -43.13
CA SER A 177 -35.27 55.89 -43.92
C SER A 177 -35.60 55.69 -45.41
N LEU A 178 -35.14 54.58 -45.99
CA LEU A 178 -35.45 54.22 -47.38
C LEU A 178 -36.95 53.98 -47.59
N GLY A 179 -37.62 53.29 -46.66
CA GLY A 179 -39.07 53.11 -46.68
C GLY A 179 -39.82 54.44 -46.66
N GLY A 180 -39.38 55.39 -45.83
CA GLY A 180 -39.90 56.77 -45.83
C GLY A 180 -39.70 57.48 -47.17
N ARG A 181 -38.50 57.40 -47.75
CA ARG A 181 -38.21 57.97 -49.08
C ARG A 181 -39.10 57.36 -50.16
N VAL A 182 -39.23 56.04 -50.19
CA VAL A 182 -40.09 55.32 -51.15
C VAL A 182 -41.55 55.73 -50.99
N ALA A 183 -42.04 55.86 -49.75
CA ALA A 183 -43.40 56.33 -49.47
C ALA A 183 -43.62 57.77 -49.96
N HIS A 184 -42.66 58.68 -49.73
CA HIS A 184 -42.73 60.04 -50.27
C HIS A 184 -42.75 60.06 -51.80
N THR A 185 -41.85 59.32 -52.46
CA THR A 185 -41.82 59.23 -53.93
C THR A 185 -43.14 58.68 -54.48
N LYS A 186 -43.73 57.68 -53.82
CA LYS A 186 -45.05 57.13 -54.20
C LYS A 186 -46.17 58.16 -54.02
N ARG A 187 -46.18 58.92 -52.92
CA ARG A 187 -47.13 60.02 -52.68
C ARG A 187 -46.99 61.14 -53.71
N TYR A 188 -45.77 61.58 -54.02
CA TYR A 188 -45.54 62.59 -55.05
C TYR A 188 -46.01 62.12 -56.43
N LYS A 189 -45.80 60.83 -56.75
CA LYS A 189 -46.33 60.23 -57.97
C LYS A 189 -47.86 60.26 -57.99
N GLN A 190 -48.52 59.86 -56.90
CA GLN A 190 -49.98 59.93 -56.78
C GLN A 190 -50.50 61.36 -56.94
N GLN A 191 -49.93 62.33 -56.23
CA GLN A 191 -50.30 63.75 -56.36
C GLN A 191 -50.10 64.28 -57.78
N ARG A 192 -49.04 63.86 -58.46
CA ARG A 192 -48.80 64.19 -59.86
C ARG A 192 -49.87 63.58 -60.76
N ASP A 193 -50.18 62.30 -60.58
CA ASP A 193 -51.19 61.59 -61.37
C ASP A 193 -52.58 62.22 -61.17
N GLU A 194 -52.93 62.60 -59.94
CA GLU A 194 -54.14 63.36 -59.59
C GLU A 194 -54.17 64.74 -60.25
N ALA A 195 -53.06 65.50 -60.21
CA ALA A 195 -52.95 66.80 -60.87
C ALA A 195 -53.09 66.70 -62.40
N ILE A 196 -52.51 65.67 -63.02
CA ILE A 196 -52.68 65.40 -64.45
C ILE A 196 -54.15 65.13 -64.78
N ALA A 197 -54.82 64.29 -63.99
CA ALA A 197 -56.25 64.00 -64.18
C ALA A 197 -57.12 65.26 -64.04
N LEU A 198 -56.81 66.12 -63.06
CA LEU A 198 -57.53 67.38 -62.82
C LEU A 198 -57.34 68.37 -63.99
N VAL A 199 -56.12 68.49 -64.52
CA VAL A 199 -55.82 69.32 -65.70
C VAL A 199 -56.58 68.81 -66.93
N GLU A 200 -56.65 67.49 -67.11
CA GLU A 200 -57.38 66.90 -68.25
C GLU A 200 -58.89 67.16 -68.14
N GLN A 201 -59.46 67.05 -66.93
CA GLN A 201 -60.85 67.41 -66.66
C GLN A 201 -61.12 68.91 -66.90
N GLN A 202 -60.21 69.79 -66.47
CA GLN A 202 -60.31 71.24 -66.75
C GLN A 202 -60.22 71.54 -68.25
N LYS A 203 -59.34 70.86 -69.00
CA LYS A 203 -59.28 71.01 -70.46
C LYS A 203 -60.59 70.59 -71.11
N GLN A 204 -61.19 69.48 -70.68
CA GLN A 204 -62.50 69.05 -71.17
C GLN A 204 -63.59 70.08 -70.85
N GLN A 205 -63.60 70.64 -69.64
CA GLN A 205 -64.52 71.72 -69.25
C GLN A 205 -64.33 73.00 -70.07
N ILE A 206 -63.08 73.39 -70.36
CA ILE A 206 -62.77 74.54 -71.23
C ILE A 206 -63.26 74.25 -72.65
N ALA A 207 -63.07 73.03 -73.15
CA ALA A 207 -63.53 72.65 -74.48
C ALA A 207 -65.07 72.67 -74.59
N THR A 208 -65.79 72.17 -73.58
CA THR A 208 -67.26 72.27 -73.55
C THR A 208 -67.73 73.72 -73.43
N LEU A 209 -67.15 74.53 -72.55
CA LEU A 209 -67.46 75.95 -72.43
C LEU A 209 -67.16 76.73 -73.73
N PHE A 210 -66.09 76.38 -74.44
CA PHE A 210 -65.77 76.97 -75.74
C PHE A 210 -66.83 76.63 -76.79
N GLN A 211 -67.27 75.36 -76.84
CA GLN A 211 -68.36 74.93 -77.73
C GLN A 211 -69.70 75.60 -77.37
N GLU A 212 -70.03 75.74 -76.08
CA GLU A 212 -71.22 76.46 -75.62
C GLU A 212 -71.14 77.95 -75.96
N SER A 213 -70.00 78.60 -75.74
CA SER A 213 -69.79 80.00 -76.12
C SER A 213 -69.94 80.19 -77.64
N GLN A 214 -69.44 79.26 -78.43
CA GLN A 214 -69.59 79.28 -79.89
C GLN A 214 -71.06 79.07 -80.32
N ARG A 215 -71.80 78.15 -79.68
CA ARG A 215 -73.24 77.98 -79.90
C ARG A 215 -74.04 79.22 -79.52
N LEU A 216 -73.78 79.80 -78.35
CA LEU A 216 -74.44 81.03 -77.88
C LEU A 216 -74.12 82.23 -78.79
N ARG A 217 -72.91 82.32 -79.37
CA ARG A 217 -72.58 83.32 -80.38
C ARG A 217 -73.37 83.11 -81.67
N GLN A 218 -73.46 81.87 -82.14
CA GLN A 218 -74.27 81.52 -83.32
C GLN A 218 -75.78 81.74 -83.09
N GLU A 219 -76.29 81.48 -81.88
CA GLU A 219 -77.66 81.79 -81.50
C GLU A 219 -77.91 83.31 -81.42
N ASN A 220 -76.98 84.08 -80.83
CA ASN A 220 -77.06 85.53 -80.85
C ASN A 220 -77.03 86.09 -82.28
N GLU A 221 -76.15 85.59 -83.16
CA GLU A 221 -76.12 85.97 -84.58
C GLU A 221 -77.43 85.61 -85.30
N ARG A 222 -78.01 84.43 -85.03
CA ARG A 222 -79.32 84.02 -85.57
C ARG A 222 -80.46 84.91 -85.05
N LEU A 223 -80.42 85.33 -83.79
CA LEU A 223 -81.40 86.26 -83.22
C LEU A 223 -81.24 87.67 -83.81
N TYR A 224 -80.01 88.16 -83.99
CA TYR A 224 -79.73 89.42 -84.68
C TYR A 224 -80.19 89.41 -86.15
N GLN A 225 -80.09 88.27 -86.85
CA GLN A 225 -80.61 88.11 -88.21
C GLN A 225 -82.15 88.04 -88.28
N LYS A 226 -82.84 87.69 -87.19
CA LYS A 226 -84.32 87.72 -87.09
C LYS A 226 -84.89 89.09 -86.68
N LEU A 227 -84.01 90.03 -86.31
CA LEU A 227 -84.35 91.41 -85.93
C LEU A 227 -84.08 92.43 -87.05
N LYS A 228 -83.67 91.97 -88.23
CA LYS A 228 -83.56 92.73 -89.49
C LYS A 228 -84.58 92.20 -90.49
#